data_AF-A0A2B7Z160-F1
#
_entry.id   AF-A0A2B7Z160-F1
#
_cell.length_a   1.000
_cell.length_b   1.000
_cell.length_c   1.000
_cell.angle_alpha   90.00
_cell.angle_beta   90.00
_cell.angle_gamma   90.00
#
_symmetry.space_group_name_H-M   'P 1'
#
loop_
_entity.id
_entity.type
_entity.pdbx_description
1 polymer ?
#
loop_
_entity_poly.entity_id
_entity_poly.type
_entity_poly.pdbx_seq_one_letter_code
_entity_poly.pdbx_strand_id
1 'polypeptide(L)'
;MAQICTPNYGTNGYAYTVTTQSELDMIATECTTVNGSIIIGTNYTGSFSLPNVRNITSQFWMEGRPISLSTSAPASIDIPDLEFLGDGLFLRDLQILTNFSAPKLRTVRLVTMDHAQSVDLRSLEGAESLDIIGNITSLQLDSLKHVRQRCRICNVDLCNQRITPTTSFDLSLPSLETVGRANFVGRLLSLNVPKLSNIIGDGTRFSSLLLVTSGNTINISFPQLSSVNETIELKGSIGSLSMPKLKIIPKDFIVNSYVPLDINLPFQEAGYIDLSGNISSVQFPNLRSLSSGQITSDLNIDCDFIKTTISNGTNATDNVYCNSNSGPRLLVDVKAAVSVVIVVVGLLITL
;
A
#
# COMPACT_ATOMS: atom_id res chain seq x y z
N MET A 1 -36.79 -7.28 19.78
CA MET A 1 -36.36 -6.20 20.70
C MET A 1 -34.85 -6.27 20.79
N ALA A 2 -34.13 -5.13 20.80
CA ALA A 2 -32.68 -5.17 20.96
C ALA A 2 -32.36 -5.55 22.42
N GLN A 3 -31.94 -6.79 22.65
CA GLN A 3 -31.55 -7.27 23.97
C GLN A 3 -30.05 -6.98 24.18
N ILE A 4 -29.76 -6.26 25.27
CA ILE A 4 -28.41 -5.88 25.69
C ILE A 4 -27.96 -6.88 26.74
N CYS A 5 -26.83 -7.54 26.49
CA CYS A 5 -26.22 -8.48 27.42
C CYS A 5 -24.94 -7.88 27.97
N THR A 6 -24.83 -7.83 29.30
CA THR A 6 -23.61 -7.39 29.98
C THR A 6 -22.98 -8.62 30.63
N PRO A 7 -21.78 -9.06 30.20
CA PRO A 7 -21.07 -10.14 30.87
C PRO A 7 -20.75 -9.77 32.32
N ASN A 8 -20.46 -10.75 33.16
CA ASN A 8 -20.01 -10.48 34.52
C ASN A 8 -18.63 -9.81 34.52
N TYR A 9 -18.36 -8.96 35.51
CA TYR A 9 -17.04 -8.36 35.68
C TYR A 9 -16.03 -9.41 36.15
N GLY A 10 -14.97 -9.61 35.37
CA GLY A 10 -13.90 -10.57 35.65
C GLY A 10 -12.51 -9.98 35.48
N THR A 11 -11.51 -10.88 35.36
CA THR A 11 -10.10 -10.53 35.16
C THR A 11 -9.84 -9.73 33.88
N ASN A 12 -10.65 -9.97 32.84
CA ASN A 12 -10.59 -9.27 31.55
C ASN A 12 -11.64 -8.14 31.46
N GLY A 13 -12.14 -7.65 32.60
CA GLY A 13 -13.23 -6.68 32.66
C GLY A 13 -14.58 -7.31 32.34
N TYR A 14 -15.46 -6.55 31.68
CA TYR A 14 -16.75 -7.04 31.18
C TYR A 14 -16.53 -7.80 29.87
N ALA A 15 -16.31 -9.12 29.95
CA ALA A 15 -16.03 -9.94 28.78
C ALA A 15 -16.68 -11.33 28.83
N TYR A 16 -17.19 -11.79 27.68
CA TYR A 16 -17.49 -13.20 27.46
C TYR A 16 -16.23 -13.89 26.93
N THR A 17 -15.64 -14.79 27.72
CA THR A 17 -14.63 -15.73 27.22
C THR A 17 -15.33 -16.96 26.71
N VAL A 18 -15.27 -17.20 25.40
CA VAL A 18 -15.94 -18.31 24.73
C VAL A 18 -14.92 -19.36 24.29
N THR A 19 -15.24 -20.61 24.55
CA THR A 19 -14.40 -21.79 24.26
C THR A 19 -15.11 -22.77 23.33
N THR A 20 -16.42 -22.59 23.09
CA THR A 20 -17.22 -23.46 22.22
C THR A 20 -18.25 -22.67 21.41
N GLN A 21 -18.72 -23.26 20.30
CA GLN A 21 -19.82 -22.69 19.49
C GLN A 21 -21.14 -22.61 20.27
N SER A 22 -21.40 -23.55 21.20
CA SER A 22 -22.63 -23.52 22.01
C SER A 22 -22.73 -22.27 22.89
N GLU A 23 -21.60 -21.72 23.36
CA GLU A 23 -21.58 -20.47 24.13
C GLU A 23 -21.88 -19.27 23.23
N LEU A 24 -21.38 -19.28 22.00
CA LEU A 24 -21.74 -18.28 20.99
C LEU A 24 -23.22 -18.35 20.62
N ASP A 25 -23.79 -19.55 20.49
CA ASP A 25 -25.20 -19.74 20.14
C ASP A 25 -26.12 -19.19 21.24
N MET A 26 -25.75 -19.34 22.51
CA MET A 26 -26.46 -18.70 23.63
C MET A 26 -26.41 -17.18 23.52
N ILE A 27 -25.23 -16.60 23.29
CA ILE A 27 -25.08 -15.15 23.09
C ILE A 27 -25.89 -14.69 21.87
N ALA A 28 -25.83 -15.39 20.74
CA ALA A 28 -26.55 -15.04 19.52
C ALA A 28 -28.08 -15.14 19.65
N THR A 29 -28.57 -15.98 20.57
CA THR A 29 -30.01 -16.15 20.82
C THR A 29 -30.53 -15.08 21.78
N GLU A 30 -29.73 -14.70 22.77
CA GLU A 30 -30.12 -13.78 23.83
C GLU A 30 -29.72 -12.34 23.56
N CYS A 31 -28.73 -12.08 22.70
CA CYS A 31 -28.07 -10.79 22.62
C CYS A 31 -28.08 -10.25 21.20
N THR A 32 -28.48 -8.99 21.09
CA THR A 32 -28.25 -8.18 19.88
C THR A 32 -27.10 -7.19 20.09
N THR A 33 -26.81 -6.86 21.35
CA THR A 33 -25.72 -5.98 21.75
C THR A 33 -25.00 -6.59 22.93
N VAL A 34 -23.69 -6.77 22.80
CA VAL A 34 -22.80 -7.16 23.90
C VAL A 34 -22.21 -5.88 24.47
N ASN A 35 -22.62 -5.55 25.69
CA ASN A 35 -22.08 -4.44 26.46
C ASN A 35 -20.78 -4.86 27.15
N GLY A 36 -19.73 -5.01 26.35
CA GLY A 36 -18.43 -5.47 26.79
C GLY A 36 -17.66 -6.06 25.62
N SER A 37 -16.90 -7.08 25.95
CA SER A 37 -15.91 -7.70 25.10
C SER A 37 -16.27 -9.16 24.77
N ILE A 38 -15.76 -9.66 23.66
CA ILE A 38 -15.79 -11.10 23.33
C ILE A 38 -14.36 -11.58 23.15
N ILE A 39 -14.01 -12.66 23.86
CA ILE A 39 -12.68 -13.23 23.89
C ILE A 39 -12.77 -14.68 23.41
N ILE A 40 -12.03 -15.02 22.36
CA ILE A 40 -11.86 -16.40 21.91
C ILE A 40 -10.85 -17.07 22.85
N GLY A 41 -11.31 -17.99 23.68
CA GLY A 41 -10.47 -18.75 24.61
C GLY A 41 -9.43 -19.60 23.88
N THR A 42 -8.29 -19.85 24.52
CA THR A 42 -7.14 -20.57 23.92
C THR A 42 -7.44 -22.02 23.51
N ASN A 43 -8.51 -22.60 24.05
CA ASN A 43 -8.97 -23.97 23.80
C ASN A 43 -10.12 -24.04 22.77
N TYR A 44 -10.48 -22.92 22.11
CA TYR A 44 -11.54 -22.91 21.12
C TYR A 44 -11.18 -23.77 19.90
N THR A 45 -12.06 -24.70 19.54
CA THR A 45 -11.90 -25.57 18.37
C THR A 45 -13.12 -25.50 17.46
N GLY A 46 -12.92 -25.78 16.16
CA GLY A 46 -13.98 -25.77 15.16
C GLY A 46 -14.23 -24.38 14.56
N SER A 47 -15.39 -24.20 13.93
CA SER A 47 -15.83 -22.93 13.35
C SER A 47 -16.25 -21.94 14.44
N PHE A 48 -16.02 -20.65 14.19
CA PHE A 48 -16.55 -19.57 15.02
C PHE A 48 -17.61 -18.81 14.23
N SER A 49 -18.87 -18.91 14.65
CA SER A 49 -19.98 -18.14 14.07
C SER A 49 -20.76 -17.41 15.15
N LEU A 50 -20.96 -16.10 14.98
CA LEU A 50 -21.71 -15.27 15.93
C LEU A 50 -22.76 -14.43 15.17
N PRO A 51 -23.90 -15.03 14.80
CA PRO A 51 -25.00 -14.31 14.16
C PRO A 51 -25.79 -13.46 15.17
N ASN A 52 -26.69 -12.61 14.67
CA ASN A 52 -27.63 -11.74 15.41
C ASN A 52 -27.01 -10.64 16.29
N VAL A 53 -25.75 -10.76 16.71
CA VAL A 53 -25.04 -9.73 17.46
C VAL A 53 -24.63 -8.61 16.52
N ARG A 54 -25.22 -7.43 16.72
CA ARG A 54 -24.98 -6.24 15.89
C ARG A 54 -23.95 -5.28 16.48
N ASN A 55 -23.82 -5.26 17.80
CA ASN A 55 -22.94 -4.32 18.48
C ASN A 55 -22.11 -5.03 19.54
N ILE A 56 -20.80 -4.75 19.55
CA ILE A 56 -19.89 -5.09 20.65
C ILE A 56 -19.29 -3.76 21.10
N THR A 57 -19.55 -3.34 22.35
CA THR A 57 -19.19 -1.99 22.80
C THR A 57 -17.70 -1.82 23.09
N SER A 58 -16.95 -2.91 23.22
CA SER A 58 -15.52 -2.92 23.52
C SER A 58 -14.75 -3.69 22.44
N GLN A 59 -13.99 -4.73 22.80
CA GLN A 59 -13.01 -5.39 21.96
C GLN A 59 -13.46 -6.80 21.54
N PHE A 60 -12.91 -7.29 20.44
CA PHE A 60 -13.00 -8.68 19.98
C PHE A 60 -11.57 -9.21 19.76
N TRP A 61 -11.15 -10.24 20.51
CA TRP A 61 -9.78 -10.75 20.41
C TRP A 61 -9.66 -12.21 20.84
N MET A 62 -8.51 -12.83 20.59
CA MET A 62 -8.16 -14.14 21.15
C MET A 62 -7.42 -13.99 22.48
N GLU A 63 -7.77 -14.82 23.46
CA GLU A 63 -7.07 -14.92 24.73
C GLU A 63 -5.62 -15.39 24.55
N GLY A 64 -4.70 -14.72 25.26
CA GLY A 64 -3.29 -15.09 25.31
C GLY A 64 -2.50 -14.75 24.05
N ARG A 65 -1.18 -14.95 24.11
CA ARG A 65 -0.35 -15.15 22.92
C ARG A 65 -0.14 -16.65 22.79
N PRO A 66 -0.42 -17.27 21.64
CA PRO A 66 0.02 -18.63 21.36
C PRO A 66 1.52 -18.79 21.60
N ILE A 67 1.91 -19.39 22.72
CA ILE A 67 3.31 -19.69 23.02
C ILE A 67 3.76 -20.93 22.23
N SER A 68 2.83 -21.65 21.59
CA SER A 68 3.06 -22.88 20.83
C SER A 68 2.31 -22.85 19.49
N LEU A 69 2.94 -23.42 18.45
CA LEU A 69 2.37 -23.75 17.14
C LEU A 69 1.13 -24.67 17.20
N SER A 70 0.81 -25.21 18.38
CA SER A 70 -0.27 -26.16 18.62
C SER A 70 -1.51 -25.55 19.28
N THR A 71 -1.65 -24.21 19.32
CA THR A 71 -2.86 -23.60 19.88
C THR A 71 -4.06 -23.87 18.99
N SER A 72 -5.06 -24.51 19.57
CA SER A 72 -6.43 -24.55 19.06
C SER A 72 -6.93 -23.13 18.81
N ALA A 73 -7.29 -22.86 17.57
CA ALA A 73 -7.89 -21.61 17.12
C ALA A 73 -8.94 -21.92 16.05
N PRO A 74 -9.93 -21.04 15.85
CA PRO A 74 -10.85 -21.20 14.74
C PRO A 74 -10.14 -20.97 13.40
N ALA A 75 -10.35 -21.88 12.46
CA ALA A 75 -9.85 -21.71 11.09
C ALA A 75 -10.66 -20.67 10.30
N SER A 76 -11.90 -20.39 10.73
CA SER A 76 -12.78 -19.37 10.18
C SER A 76 -13.57 -18.67 11.29
N ILE A 77 -13.72 -17.36 11.15
CA ILE A 77 -14.51 -16.50 12.04
C ILE A 77 -15.54 -15.75 11.19
N ASP A 78 -16.82 -15.95 11.49
CA ASP A 78 -17.93 -15.28 10.81
C ASP A 78 -18.84 -14.57 11.82
N ILE A 79 -18.98 -13.25 11.68
CA ILE A 79 -19.80 -12.38 12.52
C ILE A 79 -20.74 -11.57 11.60
N PRO A 80 -21.70 -12.24 10.94
CA PRO A 80 -22.38 -11.74 9.74
C PRO A 80 -23.26 -10.51 9.98
N ASP A 81 -23.69 -10.31 11.23
CA ASP A 81 -24.60 -9.24 11.63
C ASP A 81 -23.95 -8.08 12.36
N LEU A 82 -22.62 -8.14 12.62
CA LEU A 82 -21.91 -7.10 13.35
C LEU A 82 -21.89 -5.80 12.54
N GLU A 83 -22.43 -4.73 13.11
CA GLU A 83 -22.49 -3.39 12.53
C GLU A 83 -21.50 -2.43 13.22
N PHE A 84 -21.23 -2.62 14.52
CA PHE A 84 -20.39 -1.76 15.33
C PHE A 84 -19.47 -2.53 16.27
N LEU A 85 -18.18 -2.19 16.27
CA LEU A 85 -17.20 -2.63 17.25
C LEU A 85 -16.53 -1.41 17.90
N GLY A 86 -16.78 -1.22 19.20
CA GLY A 86 -16.48 0.05 19.87
C GLY A 86 -15.00 0.36 20.03
N ASP A 87 -14.19 -0.67 20.24
CA ASP A 87 -12.75 -0.53 20.33
C ASP A 87 -12.05 -1.25 19.17
N GLY A 88 -11.61 -2.49 19.37
CA GLY A 88 -10.68 -3.10 18.44
C GLY A 88 -10.93 -4.57 18.18
N LEU A 89 -10.57 -4.96 16.96
CA LEU A 89 -10.53 -6.32 16.46
C LEU A 89 -9.07 -6.77 16.43
N PHE A 90 -8.69 -7.68 17.34
CA PHE A 90 -7.32 -8.12 17.52
C PHE A 90 -7.18 -9.62 17.33
N LEU A 91 -6.84 -10.03 16.11
CA LEU A 91 -6.66 -11.41 15.68
C LEU A 91 -5.20 -11.64 15.31
N ARG A 92 -4.36 -11.76 16.34
CA ARG A 92 -2.91 -11.94 16.18
C ARG A 92 -2.52 -13.39 16.41
N ASP A 93 -1.45 -13.80 15.74
CA ASP A 93 -0.84 -15.13 15.92
C ASP A 93 -1.80 -16.31 15.62
N LEU A 94 -2.88 -16.08 14.86
CA LEU A 94 -3.85 -17.10 14.45
C LEU A 94 -3.42 -17.80 13.16
N GLN A 95 -2.37 -18.61 13.23
CA GLN A 95 -1.75 -19.21 12.02
C GLN A 95 -2.68 -20.07 11.17
N ILE A 96 -3.73 -20.64 11.77
CA ILE A 96 -4.73 -21.47 11.06
C ILE A 96 -5.95 -20.67 10.61
N LEU A 97 -6.07 -19.39 10.98
CA LEU A 97 -7.17 -18.55 10.54
C LEU A 97 -7.02 -18.22 9.06
N THR A 98 -7.89 -18.80 8.26
CA THR A 98 -7.92 -18.60 6.80
C THR A 98 -8.94 -17.56 6.40
N ASN A 99 -10.07 -17.48 7.11
CA ASN A 99 -11.21 -16.64 6.72
C ASN A 99 -11.73 -15.82 7.89
N PHE A 100 -11.83 -14.51 7.72
CA PHE A 100 -12.55 -13.61 8.62
C PHE A 100 -13.65 -12.87 7.86
N SER A 101 -14.86 -12.87 8.41
CA SER A 101 -16.04 -12.25 7.80
C SER A 101 -16.80 -11.43 8.84
N ALA A 102 -16.93 -10.12 8.60
CA ALA A 102 -17.87 -9.23 9.29
C ALA A 102 -18.43 -8.22 8.27
N PRO A 103 -19.21 -8.68 7.27
CA PRO A 103 -19.53 -7.93 6.07
C PRO A 103 -20.40 -6.70 6.33
N LYS A 104 -21.08 -6.61 7.49
CA LYS A 104 -21.91 -5.47 7.89
C LYS A 104 -21.19 -4.48 8.79
N LEU A 105 -19.95 -4.75 9.21
CA LEU A 105 -19.22 -3.90 10.15
C LEU A 105 -18.96 -2.55 9.48
N ARG A 106 -19.47 -1.46 10.05
CA ARG A 106 -19.35 -0.11 9.48
C ARG A 106 -18.23 0.71 10.09
N THR A 107 -18.01 0.55 11.38
CA THR A 107 -17.02 1.33 12.12
C THR A 107 -16.34 0.47 13.17
N VAL A 108 -15.02 0.62 13.25
CA VAL A 108 -14.17 0.03 14.28
C VAL A 108 -13.02 0.98 14.55
N ARG A 109 -12.51 1.07 15.78
CA ARG A 109 -11.35 1.91 16.04
C ARG A 109 -10.09 1.27 15.46
N LEU A 110 -9.79 0.04 15.87
CA LEU A 110 -8.56 -0.65 15.51
C LEU A 110 -8.84 -2.01 14.88
N VAL A 111 -8.19 -2.30 13.76
CA VAL A 111 -8.13 -3.65 13.19
C VAL A 111 -6.67 -4.10 13.19
N THR A 112 -6.41 -5.26 13.76
CA THR A 112 -5.11 -5.95 13.68
C THR A 112 -5.37 -7.41 13.42
N MET A 113 -4.96 -7.87 12.24
CA MET A 113 -5.02 -9.27 11.83
C MET A 113 -3.67 -9.70 11.28
N ASP A 114 -3.14 -10.79 11.82
CA ASP A 114 -1.95 -11.47 11.30
C ASP A 114 -2.34 -12.83 10.71
N HIS A 115 -1.56 -13.32 9.75
CA HIS A 115 -1.82 -14.55 8.98
C HIS A 115 -3.15 -14.56 8.20
N ALA A 116 -3.74 -13.40 7.93
CA ALA A 116 -4.97 -13.29 7.16
C ALA A 116 -4.80 -13.81 5.71
N GLN A 117 -5.75 -14.61 5.24
CA GLN A 117 -5.82 -15.07 3.85
C GLN A 117 -7.04 -14.50 3.11
N SER A 118 -8.23 -14.57 3.73
CA SER A 118 -9.46 -13.98 3.20
C SER A 118 -10.13 -13.11 4.26
N VAL A 119 -10.37 -11.84 3.94
CA VAL A 119 -11.00 -10.88 4.87
C VAL A 119 -12.16 -10.16 4.19
N ASP A 120 -13.34 -10.29 4.75
CA ASP A 120 -14.54 -9.58 4.31
C ASP A 120 -14.99 -8.54 5.34
N LEU A 121 -14.70 -7.28 5.02
CA LEU A 121 -15.07 -6.08 5.75
C LEU A 121 -15.73 -5.08 4.78
N ARG A 122 -16.51 -5.57 3.82
CA ARG A 122 -17.00 -4.79 2.66
C ARG A 122 -17.79 -3.53 3.03
N SER A 123 -18.48 -3.51 4.18
CA SER A 123 -19.25 -2.34 4.65
C SER A 123 -18.45 -1.41 5.57
N LEU A 124 -17.17 -1.70 5.85
CA LEU A 124 -16.37 -0.89 6.76
C LEU A 124 -16.15 0.49 6.14
N GLU A 125 -16.66 1.54 6.76
CA GLU A 125 -16.58 2.91 6.27
C GLU A 125 -15.42 3.70 6.90
N GLY A 126 -15.13 3.44 8.18
CA GLY A 126 -14.15 4.20 8.94
C GLY A 126 -13.38 3.38 9.96
N ALA A 127 -12.07 3.64 10.04
CA ALA A 127 -11.20 3.11 11.08
C ALA A 127 -10.20 4.16 11.59
N GLU A 128 -9.71 3.99 12.83
CA GLU A 128 -8.55 4.75 13.30
C GLU A 128 -7.25 4.15 12.75
N SER A 129 -7.08 2.83 12.87
CA SER A 129 -5.96 2.10 12.27
C SER A 129 -6.41 0.74 11.75
N LEU A 130 -5.85 0.32 10.63
CA LEU A 130 -6.13 -0.96 9.99
C LEU A 130 -4.82 -1.63 9.59
N ASP A 131 -4.52 -2.75 10.25
CA ASP A 131 -3.37 -3.61 9.97
C ASP A 131 -3.88 -5.01 9.57
N ILE A 132 -3.70 -5.38 8.31
CA ILE A 132 -4.05 -6.71 7.78
C ILE A 132 -2.81 -7.30 7.13
N ILE A 133 -2.28 -8.37 7.72
CA ILE A 133 -1.02 -8.98 7.35
C ILE A 133 -1.25 -10.48 7.17
N GLY A 134 -0.70 -11.07 6.11
CA GLY A 134 -0.72 -12.52 5.91
C GLY A 134 -0.57 -12.93 4.45
N ASN A 135 -0.92 -14.17 4.14
CA ASN A 135 -0.94 -14.69 2.77
C ASN A 135 -2.27 -14.36 2.08
N ILE A 136 -2.58 -13.06 2.02
CA ILE A 136 -3.85 -12.53 1.51
C ILE A 136 -4.09 -12.96 0.07
N THR A 137 -5.19 -13.66 -0.18
CA THR A 137 -5.71 -13.98 -1.51
C THR A 137 -7.00 -13.23 -1.83
N SER A 138 -7.73 -12.77 -0.81
CA SER A 138 -8.95 -11.97 -0.97
C SER A 138 -9.10 -10.95 0.15
N LEU A 139 -9.40 -9.70 -0.21
CA LEU A 139 -9.62 -8.61 0.73
C LEU A 139 -10.74 -7.71 0.22
N GLN A 140 -11.84 -7.61 0.98
CA GLN A 140 -12.97 -6.75 0.64
C GLN A 140 -13.08 -5.60 1.63
N LEU A 141 -12.82 -4.38 1.14
CA LEU A 141 -12.86 -3.11 1.89
C LEU A 141 -13.56 -2.03 1.06
N ASP A 142 -14.59 -2.40 0.30
CA ASP A 142 -15.20 -1.59 -0.75
C ASP A 142 -15.74 -0.24 -0.25
N SER A 143 -16.24 -0.20 0.99
CA SER A 143 -16.82 0.99 1.59
C SER A 143 -15.84 1.84 2.39
N LEU A 144 -14.57 1.44 2.51
CA LEU A 144 -13.60 2.10 3.38
C LEU A 144 -13.29 3.50 2.86
N LYS A 145 -13.75 4.54 3.57
CA LYS A 145 -13.59 5.95 3.18
C LYS A 145 -12.45 6.63 3.92
N HIS A 146 -12.36 6.39 5.23
CA HIS A 146 -11.46 7.13 6.10
C HIS A 146 -10.66 6.19 7.01
N VAL A 147 -9.34 6.32 6.99
CA VAL A 147 -8.47 5.69 7.99
C VAL A 147 -7.60 6.75 8.64
N ARG A 148 -7.89 7.10 9.89
CA ARG A 148 -7.32 8.31 10.52
C ARG A 148 -5.80 8.27 10.66
N GLN A 149 -5.24 7.17 11.14
CA GLN A 149 -3.82 7.05 11.46
C GLN A 149 -3.05 6.25 10.43
N ARG A 150 -3.41 4.98 10.21
CA ARG A 150 -2.61 4.05 9.38
C ARG A 150 -3.47 2.97 8.75
N CYS A 151 -3.31 2.77 7.45
CA CYS A 151 -3.80 1.64 6.69
C CYS A 151 -2.58 0.85 6.20
N ARG A 152 -2.34 -0.34 6.76
CA ARG A 152 -1.24 -1.22 6.41
C ARG A 152 -1.81 -2.56 5.96
N ILE A 153 -1.56 -2.90 4.71
CA ILE A 153 -2.00 -4.16 4.09
C ILE A 153 -0.76 -4.83 3.53
N CYS A 154 -0.48 -6.04 4.02
CA CYS A 154 0.70 -6.79 3.61
C CYS A 154 0.38 -8.22 3.22
N ASN A 155 0.72 -8.57 1.99
CA ASN A 155 0.71 -9.92 1.47
C ASN A 155 2.08 -10.63 1.67
N VAL A 156 2.68 -10.41 2.84
CA VAL A 156 3.95 -11.02 3.27
C VAL A 156 3.91 -11.15 4.77
N ASP A 157 4.37 -12.29 5.29
CA ASP A 157 4.47 -12.52 6.73
C ASP A 157 5.24 -11.39 7.42
N LEU A 158 4.63 -10.85 8.48
CA LEU A 158 5.14 -9.74 9.29
C LEU A 158 5.45 -8.44 8.48
N CYS A 159 4.99 -8.34 7.23
CA CYS A 159 5.41 -7.32 6.26
C CYS A 159 6.92 -7.24 6.03
N ASN A 160 7.62 -8.36 6.18
CA ASN A 160 9.06 -8.38 5.99
C ASN A 160 9.39 -8.37 4.50
N GLN A 161 9.83 -7.23 3.97
CA GLN A 161 10.18 -7.05 2.54
C GLN A 161 11.30 -7.98 2.04
N ARG A 162 12.02 -8.67 2.95
CA ARG A 162 13.03 -9.68 2.60
C ARG A 162 12.43 -11.05 2.30
N ILE A 163 11.16 -11.27 2.61
CA ILE A 163 10.43 -12.51 2.36
C ILE A 163 9.68 -12.37 1.04
N THR A 164 9.83 -13.34 0.16
CA THR A 164 9.08 -13.40 -1.11
C THR A 164 7.63 -13.78 -0.83
N PRO A 165 6.65 -12.99 -1.29
CA PRO A 165 5.23 -13.36 -1.21
C PRO A 165 4.97 -14.71 -1.89
N THR A 166 4.21 -15.59 -1.23
CA THR A 166 3.80 -16.90 -1.80
C THR A 166 2.50 -16.80 -2.61
N THR A 167 1.68 -15.81 -2.30
CA THR A 167 0.37 -15.56 -2.93
C THR A 167 0.41 -14.22 -3.67
N SER A 168 -0.68 -13.88 -4.35
CA SER A 168 -0.87 -12.59 -5.00
C SER A 168 -2.34 -12.19 -4.93
N PHE A 169 -2.63 -10.90 -4.91
CA PHE A 169 -4.00 -10.41 -4.82
C PHE A 169 -4.19 -9.05 -5.49
N ASP A 170 -5.44 -8.73 -5.79
CA ASP A 170 -5.86 -7.39 -6.20
C ASP A 170 -6.14 -6.52 -4.97
N LEU A 171 -5.50 -5.35 -4.89
CA LEU A 171 -5.79 -4.39 -3.83
C LEU A 171 -6.73 -3.31 -4.36
N SER A 172 -8.01 -3.41 -3.98
CA SER A 172 -9.04 -2.44 -4.34
C SER A 172 -9.56 -1.72 -3.10
N LEU A 173 -9.44 -0.40 -3.08
CA LEU A 173 -9.95 0.51 -2.06
C LEU A 173 -10.75 1.63 -2.76
N PRO A 174 -11.87 1.30 -3.42
CA PRO A 174 -12.53 2.18 -4.37
C PRO A 174 -13.17 3.42 -3.73
N SER A 175 -13.46 3.34 -2.43
CA SER A 175 -14.07 4.42 -1.66
C SER A 175 -13.08 5.20 -0.80
N LEU A 176 -11.81 4.81 -0.73
CA LEU A 176 -10.85 5.43 0.19
C LEU A 176 -10.55 6.86 -0.25
N GLU A 177 -10.88 7.83 0.60
CA GLU A 177 -10.76 9.26 0.34
C GLU A 177 -9.59 9.88 1.09
N THR A 178 -9.41 9.49 2.36
CA THR A 178 -8.41 10.07 3.27
C THR A 178 -7.75 8.97 4.09
N VAL A 179 -6.44 9.03 4.22
CA VAL A 179 -5.66 8.11 5.06
C VAL A 179 -4.60 8.89 5.85
N GLY A 180 -4.32 8.50 7.09
CA GLY A 180 -3.16 9.03 7.80
C GLY A 180 -1.85 8.61 7.13
N ARG A 181 -1.64 7.29 7.00
CA ARG A 181 -0.53 6.67 6.26
C ARG A 181 -1.01 5.43 5.52
N ALA A 182 -0.52 5.20 4.31
CA ALA A 182 -0.85 4.04 3.49
C ALA A 182 0.38 3.19 3.22
N ASN A 183 0.41 1.96 3.73
CA ASN A 183 1.50 1.01 3.58
C ASN A 183 1.00 -0.26 2.90
N PHE A 184 1.32 -0.44 1.63
CA PHE A 184 0.92 -1.59 0.84
C PHE A 184 2.16 -2.38 0.42
N VAL A 185 2.25 -3.64 0.86
CA VAL A 185 3.45 -4.48 0.63
C VAL A 185 3.05 -5.86 0.15
N GLY A 186 3.64 -6.35 -0.93
CA GLY A 186 3.50 -7.76 -1.35
C GLY A 186 3.39 -7.93 -2.86
N ARG A 187 2.83 -9.05 -3.31
CA ARG A 187 2.69 -9.34 -4.75
C ARG A 187 1.30 -8.92 -5.23
N LEU A 188 1.20 -7.69 -5.75
CA LEU A 188 -0.06 -7.14 -6.22
C LEU A 188 -0.29 -7.50 -7.69
N LEU A 189 -1.52 -7.88 -8.02
CA LEU A 189 -1.97 -8.04 -9.41
C LEU A 189 -2.49 -6.72 -9.98
N SER A 190 -3.13 -5.92 -9.13
CA SER A 190 -3.57 -4.56 -9.44
C SER A 190 -3.67 -3.72 -8.18
N LEU A 191 -3.70 -2.40 -8.36
CA LEU A 191 -3.95 -1.41 -7.32
C LEU A 191 -5.03 -0.43 -7.80
N ASN A 192 -6.17 -0.39 -7.12
CA ASN A 192 -7.28 0.50 -7.44
C ASN A 192 -7.66 1.36 -6.24
N VAL A 193 -7.18 2.61 -6.22
CA VAL A 193 -7.45 3.58 -5.14
C VAL A 193 -7.84 4.95 -5.74
N PRO A 194 -8.96 5.02 -6.47
CA PRO A 194 -9.25 6.13 -7.38
C PRO A 194 -9.70 7.41 -6.65
N LYS A 195 -10.23 7.30 -5.43
CA LYS A 195 -10.77 8.44 -4.67
C LYS A 195 -9.79 9.02 -3.65
N LEU A 196 -8.63 8.40 -3.45
CA LEU A 196 -7.68 8.85 -2.43
C LEU A 196 -7.19 10.24 -2.82
N SER A 197 -7.54 11.21 -1.98
CA SER A 197 -7.34 12.63 -2.24
C SER A 197 -6.28 13.25 -1.34
N ASN A 198 -6.18 12.73 -0.11
CA ASN A 198 -5.32 13.30 0.94
C ASN A 198 -4.67 12.20 1.78
N ILE A 199 -3.37 12.37 2.04
CA ILE A 199 -2.61 11.59 3.02
C ILE A 199 -2.16 12.54 4.13
N ILE A 200 -2.88 12.50 5.26
CA ILE A 200 -2.91 13.58 6.27
C ILE A 200 -2.08 13.30 7.53
N GLY A 201 -1.57 12.08 7.70
CA GLY A 201 -0.97 11.66 8.97
C GLY A 201 0.30 12.45 9.30
N ASP A 202 0.51 12.72 10.59
CA ASP A 202 1.82 13.11 11.10
C ASP A 202 2.69 11.85 11.18
N GLY A 203 3.96 11.98 10.80
CA GLY A 203 4.70 10.89 10.21
C GLY A 203 6.09 10.67 10.79
N THR A 204 6.32 10.86 12.09
CA THR A 204 7.65 10.69 12.72
C THR A 204 8.39 9.45 12.15
N ARG A 205 9.40 9.70 11.30
CA ARG A 205 10.38 8.76 10.71
C ARG A 205 9.94 7.81 9.58
N PHE A 206 8.71 7.81 9.08
CA PHE A 206 8.27 6.81 8.08
C PHE A 206 7.48 7.43 6.91
N SER A 207 7.53 6.78 5.74
CA SER A 207 6.82 7.17 4.52
C SER A 207 5.30 7.24 4.76
N SER A 208 4.67 8.35 4.33
CA SER A 208 3.22 8.55 4.38
C SER A 208 2.50 7.68 3.37
N LEU A 209 3.11 7.48 2.21
CA LEU A 209 2.70 6.49 1.21
C LEU A 209 3.88 5.56 0.94
N LEU A 210 3.74 4.30 1.35
CA LEU A 210 4.67 3.23 1.02
C LEU A 210 3.96 2.21 0.15
N LEU A 211 4.48 1.98 -1.04
CA LEU A 211 4.06 0.88 -1.91
C LEU A 211 5.28 0.06 -2.30
N VAL A 212 5.31 -1.20 -1.89
CA VAL A 212 6.34 -2.16 -2.29
C VAL A 212 5.65 -3.33 -2.96
N THR A 213 5.87 -3.48 -4.26
CA THR A 213 5.28 -4.55 -5.05
C THR A 213 6.32 -5.44 -5.71
N SER A 214 6.01 -6.72 -5.87
CA SER A 214 6.84 -7.68 -6.59
C SER A 214 6.01 -8.52 -7.56
N GLY A 215 6.68 -9.24 -8.45
CA GLY A 215 6.02 -10.07 -9.47
C GLY A 215 5.68 -9.27 -10.72
N ASN A 216 4.40 -9.28 -11.11
CA ASN A 216 3.95 -8.72 -12.38
C ASN A 216 4.09 -7.19 -12.38
N THR A 217 4.29 -6.64 -13.56
CA THR A 217 4.27 -5.19 -13.76
C THR A 217 2.85 -4.65 -13.56
N ILE A 218 2.68 -3.66 -12.68
CA ILE A 218 1.40 -3.00 -12.43
C ILE A 218 1.46 -1.51 -12.74
N ASN A 219 0.33 -0.95 -13.16
CA ASN A 219 0.19 0.50 -13.32
C ASN A 219 -0.26 1.11 -12.00
N ILE A 220 0.41 2.18 -11.57
CA ILE A 220 0.10 2.90 -10.34
C ILE A 220 -0.52 4.24 -10.69
N SER A 221 -1.75 4.46 -10.23
CA SER A 221 -2.47 5.71 -10.47
C SER A 221 -3.19 6.17 -9.20
N PHE A 222 -2.99 7.43 -8.83
CA PHE A 222 -3.72 8.13 -7.79
C PHE A 222 -4.37 9.39 -8.40
N PRO A 223 -5.49 9.26 -9.13
CA PRO A 223 -6.02 10.32 -9.97
C PRO A 223 -6.58 11.51 -9.19
N GLN A 224 -6.97 11.30 -7.93
CA GLN A 224 -7.51 12.34 -7.05
C GLN A 224 -6.50 12.86 -6.02
N LEU A 225 -5.34 12.21 -5.89
CA LEU A 225 -4.36 12.54 -4.85
C LEU A 225 -3.79 13.92 -5.11
N SER A 226 -4.00 14.82 -4.15
CA SER A 226 -3.67 16.24 -4.25
C SER A 226 -2.79 16.73 -3.12
N SER A 227 -2.75 16.01 -1.99
CA SER A 227 -1.95 16.34 -0.82
C SER A 227 -1.36 15.09 -0.19
N VAL A 228 -0.06 15.17 0.12
CA VAL A 228 0.68 14.21 0.94
C VAL A 228 1.52 15.01 1.93
N ASN A 229 1.43 14.66 3.22
CA ASN A 229 2.09 15.43 4.27
C ASN A 229 3.61 15.19 4.37
N GLU A 230 4.08 13.99 4.03
CA GLU A 230 5.51 13.63 4.10
C GLU A 230 6.00 12.90 2.84
N THR A 231 6.69 11.77 3.02
CA THR A 231 7.40 11.05 1.99
C THR A 231 6.49 10.08 1.23
N ILE A 232 6.69 10.01 -0.09
CA ILE A 232 6.15 8.97 -0.97
C ILE A 232 7.29 8.04 -1.34
N GLU A 233 7.10 6.74 -1.14
CA GLU A 233 8.09 5.70 -1.44
C GLU A 233 7.44 4.57 -2.24
N LEU A 234 7.90 4.39 -3.47
CA LEU A 234 7.38 3.40 -4.41
C LEU A 234 8.51 2.47 -4.86
N LYS A 235 8.34 1.16 -4.69
CA LYS A 235 9.33 0.16 -5.09
C LYS A 235 8.68 -1.01 -5.81
N GLY A 236 9.30 -1.49 -6.90
CA GLY A 236 8.87 -2.72 -7.56
C GLY A 236 8.79 -2.66 -9.09
N SER A 237 8.06 -3.63 -9.65
CA SER A 237 7.75 -3.70 -11.08
C SER A 237 6.61 -2.71 -11.43
N ILE A 238 6.95 -1.44 -11.62
CA ILE A 238 5.99 -0.37 -11.90
C ILE A 238 5.97 -0.09 -13.40
N GLY A 239 4.82 -0.30 -14.06
CA GLY A 239 4.68 -0.11 -15.52
C GLY A 239 4.38 1.33 -15.92
N SER A 240 3.66 2.04 -15.06
CA SER A 240 3.41 3.48 -15.22
C SER A 240 3.08 4.10 -13.87
N LEU A 241 3.31 5.39 -13.75
CA LEU A 241 3.03 6.16 -12.55
C LEU A 241 2.26 7.44 -12.89
N SER A 242 1.12 7.67 -12.25
CA SER A 242 0.28 8.84 -12.50
C SER A 242 -0.28 9.44 -11.22
N MET A 243 -0.01 10.72 -10.99
CA MET A 243 -0.56 11.52 -9.87
C MET A 243 -0.91 12.94 -10.37
N PRO A 244 -1.92 13.09 -11.25
CA PRO A 244 -2.12 14.31 -12.04
C PRO A 244 -2.48 15.55 -11.21
N LYS A 245 -3.04 15.36 -10.00
CA LYS A 245 -3.44 16.45 -9.11
C LYS A 245 -2.40 16.79 -8.03
N LEU A 246 -1.37 15.97 -7.88
CA LEU A 246 -0.35 16.15 -6.86
C LEU A 246 0.69 17.14 -7.37
N LYS A 247 0.66 18.36 -6.83
CA LYS A 247 1.53 19.47 -7.27
C LYS A 247 2.70 19.71 -6.35
N ILE A 248 2.55 19.41 -5.06
CA ILE A 248 3.52 19.75 -4.02
C ILE A 248 3.88 18.45 -3.29
N ILE A 249 5.18 18.17 -3.20
CA ILE A 249 5.75 17.12 -2.35
C ILE A 249 6.60 17.80 -1.28
N PRO A 250 6.14 17.87 -0.02
CA PRO A 250 6.83 18.65 1.01
C PRO A 250 8.16 18.03 1.45
N LYS A 251 8.30 16.70 1.40
CA LYS A 251 9.51 15.97 1.76
C LYS A 251 10.05 15.19 0.57
N ASP A 252 10.10 13.86 0.67
CA ASP A 252 10.82 13.03 -0.28
C ASP A 252 9.86 12.33 -1.24
N PHE A 253 10.24 12.29 -2.51
CA PHE A 253 9.64 11.43 -3.53
C PHE A 253 10.67 10.40 -3.94
N ILE A 254 10.46 9.15 -3.52
CA ILE A 254 11.41 8.05 -3.67
C ILE A 254 10.80 6.98 -4.58
N VAL A 255 11.50 6.64 -5.65
CA VAL A 255 11.12 5.57 -6.58
C VAL A 255 12.30 4.63 -6.82
N ASN A 256 12.06 3.33 -6.67
CA ASN A 256 12.99 2.28 -7.09
C ASN A 256 12.26 1.31 -8.04
N SER A 257 12.54 1.41 -9.34
CA SER A 257 11.86 0.60 -10.35
C SER A 257 12.67 -0.61 -10.76
N TYR A 258 12.03 -1.78 -10.82
CA TYR A 258 12.65 -3.03 -11.26
C TYR A 258 12.46 -3.28 -12.76
N VAL A 259 11.61 -2.51 -13.42
CA VAL A 259 11.35 -2.54 -14.86
C VAL A 259 11.51 -1.14 -15.47
N PRO A 260 11.75 -1.00 -16.77
CA PRO A 260 11.82 0.31 -17.42
C PRO A 260 10.62 1.19 -17.07
N LEU A 261 10.87 2.34 -16.42
CA LEU A 261 9.85 3.27 -15.98
C LEU A 261 10.15 4.69 -16.47
N ASP A 262 9.19 5.26 -17.20
CA ASP A 262 9.14 6.68 -17.53
C ASP A 262 8.53 7.46 -16.37
N ILE A 263 9.22 8.50 -15.93
CA ILE A 263 8.74 9.43 -14.90
C ILE A 263 8.32 10.72 -15.59
N ASN A 264 7.02 10.97 -15.67
CA ASN A 264 6.44 12.23 -16.13
C ASN A 264 5.37 12.71 -15.15
N LEU A 265 5.76 13.59 -14.24
CA LEU A 265 4.93 14.00 -13.11
C LEU A 265 4.74 15.52 -13.06
N PRO A 266 3.53 16.01 -12.72
CA PRO A 266 3.16 17.42 -12.85
C PRO A 266 3.63 18.28 -11.66
N PHE A 267 4.62 17.81 -10.90
CA PHE A 267 5.09 18.47 -9.68
C PHE A 267 5.53 19.91 -9.98
N GLN A 268 5.13 20.81 -9.11
CA GLN A 268 5.51 22.22 -9.10
C GLN A 268 6.60 22.47 -8.05
N GLU A 269 6.50 21.79 -6.92
CA GLU A 269 7.42 21.90 -5.80
C GLU A 269 7.71 20.51 -5.22
N ALA A 270 8.99 20.24 -4.97
CA ALA A 270 9.43 19.02 -4.29
C ALA A 270 10.56 19.32 -3.31
N GLY A 271 10.56 18.66 -2.14
CA GLY A 271 11.67 18.69 -1.21
C GLY A 271 12.88 17.96 -1.81
N TYR A 272 12.81 16.63 -1.81
CA TYR A 272 13.85 15.75 -2.34
C TYR A 272 13.26 14.77 -3.36
N ILE A 273 13.97 14.51 -4.46
CA ILE A 273 13.60 13.50 -5.45
C ILE A 273 14.70 12.43 -5.50
N ASP A 274 14.37 11.18 -5.23
CA ASP A 274 15.28 10.03 -5.35
C ASP A 274 14.71 9.01 -6.33
N LEU A 275 15.35 8.87 -7.48
CA LEU A 275 14.97 7.92 -8.53
C LEU A 275 16.09 6.91 -8.73
N SER A 276 15.76 5.63 -8.61
CA SER A 276 16.72 4.53 -8.72
C SER A 276 16.19 3.34 -9.53
N GLY A 277 17.12 2.51 -10.04
CA GLY A 277 16.82 1.28 -10.77
C GLY A 277 16.63 1.51 -12.27
N ASN A 278 15.66 0.83 -12.88
CA ASN A 278 15.42 0.86 -14.32
C ASN A 278 14.62 2.11 -14.76
N ILE A 279 15.16 3.31 -14.56
CA ILE A 279 14.51 4.57 -14.97
C ILE A 279 14.84 4.87 -16.43
N SER A 280 13.83 4.92 -17.30
CA SER A 280 14.04 5.13 -18.75
C SER A 280 14.09 6.61 -19.15
N SER A 281 13.42 7.47 -18.41
CA SER A 281 13.30 8.90 -18.69
C SER A 281 12.72 9.63 -17.50
N VAL A 282 13.04 10.92 -17.38
CA VAL A 282 12.61 11.78 -16.28
C VAL A 282 12.19 13.14 -16.81
N GLN A 283 10.96 13.53 -16.51
CA GLN A 283 10.35 14.80 -16.87
C GLN A 283 9.50 15.34 -15.72
N PHE A 284 9.78 16.59 -15.33
CA PHE A 284 8.96 17.34 -14.39
C PHE A 284 8.59 18.69 -15.02
N PRO A 285 7.65 18.71 -15.98
CA PRO A 285 7.41 19.86 -16.86
C PRO A 285 6.98 21.15 -16.14
N ASN A 286 6.46 21.02 -14.92
CA ASN A 286 5.94 22.15 -14.14
C ASN A 286 6.83 22.52 -12.95
N LEU A 287 7.99 21.87 -12.77
CA LEU A 287 8.80 21.99 -11.57
C LEU A 287 9.47 23.35 -11.51
N ARG A 288 9.20 24.08 -10.43
CA ARG A 288 9.71 25.44 -10.16
C ARG A 288 10.60 25.51 -8.93
N SER A 289 10.42 24.57 -8.00
CA SER A 289 11.18 24.49 -6.76
C SER A 289 11.60 23.05 -6.49
N LEU A 290 12.88 22.85 -6.22
CA LEU A 290 13.47 21.58 -5.80
C LEU A 290 14.58 21.87 -4.79
N SER A 291 14.58 21.20 -3.63
CA SER A 291 15.67 21.38 -2.67
C SER A 291 16.91 20.60 -3.09
N SER A 292 16.74 19.32 -3.42
CA SER A 292 17.80 18.47 -3.98
C SER A 292 17.24 17.25 -4.69
N GLY A 293 18.08 16.55 -5.46
CA GLY A 293 17.67 15.31 -6.11
C GLY A 293 18.83 14.37 -6.44
N GLN A 294 18.52 13.08 -6.47
CA GLN A 294 19.39 12.00 -6.87
C GLN A 294 18.68 11.14 -7.90
N ILE A 295 19.30 10.97 -9.06
CA ILE A 295 18.80 10.13 -10.15
C ILE A 295 19.90 9.14 -10.50
N THR A 296 19.66 7.86 -10.28
CA THR A 296 20.61 6.78 -10.59
C THR A 296 19.90 5.73 -11.43
N SER A 297 20.18 5.68 -12.73
CA SER A 297 19.55 4.69 -13.62
C SER A 297 20.49 3.57 -14.02
N ASP A 298 19.96 2.34 -14.01
CA ASP A 298 20.60 1.17 -14.60
C ASP A 298 20.52 1.18 -16.14
N LEU A 299 19.66 2.04 -16.70
CA LEU A 299 19.50 2.28 -18.13
C LEU A 299 20.32 3.51 -18.58
N ASN A 300 20.58 3.60 -19.88
CA ASN A 300 21.23 4.77 -20.47
C ASN A 300 20.22 5.92 -20.58
N ILE A 301 20.43 7.01 -19.83
CA ILE A 301 19.61 8.21 -19.83
C ILE A 301 20.48 9.45 -20.01
N ASP A 302 19.94 10.49 -20.63
CA ASP A 302 20.66 11.75 -20.84
C ASP A 302 20.64 12.59 -19.56
N CYS A 303 21.61 12.33 -18.67
CA CYS A 303 21.75 13.06 -17.42
C CYS A 303 22.04 14.56 -17.61
N ASP A 304 22.71 14.95 -18.69
CA ASP A 304 23.01 16.37 -18.97
C ASP A 304 21.73 17.11 -19.35
N PHE A 305 20.89 16.49 -20.18
CA PHE A 305 19.56 17.00 -20.51
C PHE A 305 18.65 17.09 -19.27
N ILE A 306 18.62 16.06 -18.43
CA ILE A 306 17.80 16.05 -17.21
C ILE A 306 18.23 17.17 -16.25
N LYS A 307 19.53 17.28 -15.97
CA LYS A 307 20.08 18.34 -15.11
C LYS A 307 19.78 19.72 -15.67
N THR A 308 19.96 19.92 -16.97
CA THR A 308 19.66 21.21 -17.63
C THR A 308 18.18 21.56 -17.56
N THR A 309 17.29 20.59 -17.79
CA THR A 309 15.83 20.80 -17.73
C THR A 309 15.39 21.18 -16.32
N ILE A 310 15.89 20.48 -15.30
CA ILE A 310 15.58 20.81 -13.90
C ILE A 310 16.18 22.16 -13.51
N SER A 311 17.41 22.46 -13.94
CA SER A 311 18.09 23.74 -13.68
C SER A 311 17.44 24.94 -14.35
N ASN A 312 16.81 24.75 -15.52
CA ASN A 312 16.07 25.82 -16.18
C ASN A 312 14.71 26.05 -15.52
N GLY A 313 14.08 25.00 -14.99
CA GLY A 313 12.81 25.09 -14.27
C GLY A 313 12.97 25.58 -12.82
N THR A 314 14.07 25.22 -12.17
CA THR A 314 14.35 25.49 -10.75
C THR A 314 15.62 26.30 -10.62
N ASN A 315 15.67 27.32 -9.74
CA ASN A 315 16.88 28.10 -9.49
C ASN A 315 17.98 27.30 -8.72
N ALA A 316 18.07 25.98 -8.87
CA ALA A 316 18.81 25.04 -8.02
C ALA A 316 19.79 24.12 -8.78
N THR A 317 20.69 24.70 -9.58
CA THR A 317 21.63 23.97 -10.46
C THR A 317 22.56 22.97 -9.76
N ASP A 318 22.99 23.27 -8.52
CA ASP A 318 24.04 22.48 -7.85
C ASP A 318 23.51 21.31 -7.00
N ASN A 319 22.19 21.15 -6.90
CA ASN A 319 21.58 20.23 -5.94
C ASN A 319 21.07 18.92 -6.56
N VAL A 320 21.33 18.69 -7.85
CA VAL A 320 20.85 17.48 -8.57
C VAL A 320 22.01 16.60 -9.03
N TYR A 321 22.14 15.44 -8.40
CA TYR A 321 23.03 14.38 -8.85
C TYR A 321 22.30 13.48 -9.86
N CYS A 322 22.90 13.23 -11.02
CA CYS A 322 22.41 12.26 -11.99
C CYS A 322 23.57 11.37 -12.44
N ASN A 323 23.35 10.06 -12.38
CA ASN A 323 24.22 9.03 -12.89
C ASN A 323 23.41 7.98 -13.66
N SER A 324 24.00 7.45 -14.72
CA SER A 324 23.38 6.42 -15.55
C SER A 324 24.45 5.41 -15.95
N ASN A 325 24.08 4.14 -16.11
CA ASN A 325 24.99 3.17 -16.71
C ASN A 325 25.38 3.63 -18.12
N SER A 326 26.61 4.11 -18.26
CA SER A 326 27.23 4.37 -19.55
C SER A 326 27.62 3.03 -20.19
N GLY A 327 26.65 2.34 -20.78
CA GLY A 327 26.98 1.40 -21.86
C GLY A 327 27.75 2.18 -22.95
N PRO A 328 28.68 1.52 -23.69
CA PRO A 328 29.56 2.22 -24.62
C PRO A 328 28.73 3.11 -25.55
N ARG A 329 29.02 4.42 -25.52
CA ARG A 329 28.42 5.41 -26.40
C ARG A 329 28.61 4.90 -27.83
N LEU A 330 27.53 4.43 -28.46
CA LEU A 330 27.45 4.42 -29.91
C LEU A 330 27.47 5.90 -30.29
N LEU A 331 28.69 6.39 -30.55
CA LEU A 331 28.93 7.57 -31.36
C LEU A 331 28.07 7.39 -32.60
N VAL A 332 26.93 8.09 -32.64
CA VAL A 332 26.29 8.41 -33.89
C VAL A 332 27.26 9.37 -34.55
N ASP A 333 28.20 8.80 -35.32
CA ASP A 333 29.02 9.55 -36.26
C ASP A 333 28.05 10.30 -37.17
N VAL A 334 27.91 11.59 -36.91
CA VAL A 334 27.41 12.55 -37.87
C VAL A 334 28.36 12.46 -39.05
N LYS A 335 27.95 11.70 -40.07
CA LYS A 335 28.65 11.55 -41.35
C LYS A 335 29.05 12.94 -41.85
N ALA A 336 30.35 13.24 -41.77
CA ALA A 336 30.97 14.28 -42.55
C ALA A 336 30.73 13.95 -44.03
N ALA A 337 30.02 14.84 -44.72
CA ALA A 337 29.83 14.79 -46.16
C ALA A 337 31.20 14.98 -46.83
N VAL A 338 31.80 13.89 -47.30
CA VAL A 338 32.94 13.95 -48.22
C VAL A 338 32.37 14.12 -49.62
N SER A 339 32.33 15.37 -50.08
CA SER A 339 32.11 15.74 -51.47
C SER A 339 33.28 15.26 -52.33
N VAL A 340 33.05 14.24 -53.15
CA VAL A 340 33.98 13.80 -54.19
C VAL A 340 33.83 14.74 -55.38
N VAL A 341 34.82 15.61 -55.55
CA VAL A 341 35.01 16.39 -56.79
C VAL A 341 35.59 15.44 -57.84
N ILE A 342 34.78 15.10 -58.85
CA ILE A 342 35.24 14.42 -60.06
C ILE A 342 36.03 15.43 -60.89
N VAL A 343 37.35 15.33 -60.88
CA VAL A 343 38.21 16.04 -61.84
C VAL A 343 38.29 15.17 -63.11
N VAL A 344 37.54 15.57 -64.13
CA VAL A 344 37.73 15.08 -65.50
C VAL A 344 38.98 15.77 -66.07
N VAL A 345 40.09 15.04 -66.17
CA VAL A 345 41.19 15.43 -67.05
C VAL A 345 41.09 14.58 -68.32
N GLY A 346 40.61 15.20 -69.39
CA GLY A 346 40.78 14.72 -70.75
C GLY A 346 42.08 15.27 -71.34
N LEU A 347 42.83 14.39 -72.01
CA LEU A 347 43.89 14.64 -73.00
C LEU A 347 44.25 13.23 -73.51
N LEU A 348 43.83 12.70 -74.67
CA LEU A 348 43.77 13.22 -76.04
C LEU A 348 45.14 13.69 -76.54
N ILE A 349 45.70 12.93 -77.50
CA ILE A 349 46.34 13.37 -78.77
C ILE A 349 47.51 12.41 -79.14
N THR A 350 47.24 11.47 -80.08
CA THR A 350 47.71 11.39 -81.51
C THR A 350 49.15 10.85 -81.66
N LEU A 351 49.49 10.02 -82.65
CA LEU A 351 49.16 10.06 -84.08
C LEU A 351 49.34 8.65 -84.68
#